data_AF-P91986-F1
#
_entry.id   AF-P91986-F1
#
_cell.length_a   1.000
_cell.length_b   1.000
_cell.length_c   1.000
_cell.angle_alpha   90.00
_cell.angle_beta   90.00
_cell.angle_gamma   90.00
#
_symmetry.space_group_name_H-M   'P 1'
#
loop_
_entity.id
_entity.type
_entity.pdbx_description
1 polymer ?
#
loop_
_entity_poly.entity_id
_entity_poly.type
_entity_poly.pdbx_seq_one_letter_code
_entity_poly.pdbx_strand_id
1 'polypeptide(L)'
;MTQRFHTLLPIFINYFTQFTNLEAVKCHRYVLHSQDDSCEGDFCVIQRKAFSANYQTCITGPKIPSTTCFLDFEDSVQCFCDTDFCNNSTLLLSNATILPIIECKDVIAKQYRAAACNKCIWSLEYLKQDKSLAPSDRTDRVICSQTDESGPFNLQFTKYMETRLATNFYTEACYNVSLHSFHYSTYCKCTTKNCNDPEAPIPYPISSPTVSCYTSGYDAKVDNAKYETDGDFYENIYRDLMQNESYYDEGIQCRGHYCFIAVDKIHEKPLHFKGCISANEQGDNKIQLGYSFINEIPYFICNTDFCNYDIATATDEARNATAVQDNSSNLSKNIIIFVFIISVEFLFETIN
;
A
#
# COMPACT_ATOMS: atom_id res chain seq x y z
N MET A 1 35.97 -37.92 14.24
CA MET A 1 35.64 -36.57 13.71
C MET A 1 34.52 -36.60 12.66
N THR A 2 34.54 -37.53 11.70
CA THR A 2 33.53 -37.67 10.63
C THR A 2 32.08 -37.89 11.11
N GLN A 3 31.87 -38.53 12.26
CA GLN A 3 30.53 -38.87 12.75
C GLN A 3 29.76 -37.67 13.35
N ARG A 4 30.46 -36.60 13.79
CA ARG A 4 29.81 -35.36 14.27
C ARG A 4 29.41 -34.42 13.12
N PHE A 5 30.09 -34.49 11.98
CA PHE A 5 29.75 -33.66 10.81
C PHE A 5 28.42 -34.07 10.16
N HIS A 6 28.12 -35.38 10.11
CA HIS A 6 26.89 -35.88 9.50
C HIS A 6 25.62 -35.58 10.31
N THR A 7 25.72 -35.33 11.61
CA THR A 7 24.55 -35.03 12.45
C THR A 7 24.16 -33.56 12.40
N LEU A 8 25.10 -32.65 12.18
CA LEU A 8 24.81 -31.21 12.15
C LEU A 8 24.27 -30.76 10.80
N LEU A 9 24.78 -31.28 9.68
CA LEU A 9 24.38 -30.84 8.33
C LEU A 9 22.86 -30.91 8.05
N PRO A 10 22.13 -32.00 8.37
CA PRO A 10 20.67 -32.04 8.15
C PRO A 10 19.88 -31.16 9.11
N ILE A 11 20.40 -30.89 10.32
CA ILE A 11 19.77 -29.93 11.25
C ILE A 11 19.88 -28.51 10.67
N PHE A 12 21.03 -28.18 10.07
CA PHE A 12 21.23 -26.89 9.38
C PHE A 12 20.33 -26.74 8.14
N ILE A 13 20.20 -27.78 7.31
CA ILE A 13 19.31 -27.72 6.12
C ILE A 13 17.84 -27.53 6.53
N ASN A 14 17.38 -28.20 7.59
CA ASN A 14 16.02 -28.00 8.12
C ASN A 14 15.81 -26.62 8.74
N TYR A 15 16.84 -26.04 9.35
CA TYR A 15 16.75 -24.66 9.85
C TYR A 15 16.62 -23.68 8.68
N PHE A 16 17.35 -23.87 7.59
CA PHE A 16 17.25 -23.00 6.41
C PHE A 16 15.93 -23.14 5.65
N THR A 17 15.32 -24.33 5.56
CA THR A 17 14.02 -24.49 4.90
C THR A 17 12.84 -23.98 5.73
N GLN A 18 12.96 -23.91 7.06
CA GLN A 18 11.91 -23.34 7.91
C GLN A 18 11.81 -21.80 7.84
N PHE A 19 12.82 -21.11 7.31
CA PHE A 19 12.80 -19.64 7.24
C PHE A 19 12.21 -19.05 5.96
N THR A 20 11.84 -19.84 4.95
CA THR A 20 11.42 -19.28 3.64
C THR A 20 9.98 -19.55 3.23
N ASN A 21 9.22 -20.37 3.97
CA ASN A 21 7.79 -20.51 3.71
C ASN A 21 7.03 -19.64 4.71
N LEU A 22 6.96 -18.33 4.44
CA LEU A 22 5.87 -17.54 4.97
C LEU A 22 4.61 -18.10 4.29
N GLU A 23 3.92 -19.01 4.97
CA GLU A 23 2.73 -19.66 4.43
C GLU A 23 1.62 -18.61 4.36
N ALA A 24 1.10 -18.36 3.16
CA ALA A 24 0.04 -17.38 2.97
C ALA A 24 -1.25 -17.87 3.65
N VAL A 25 -1.91 -16.96 4.37
CA VAL A 25 -3.16 -17.21 5.09
C VAL A 25 -4.33 -17.07 4.13
N LYS A 26 -5.23 -18.05 4.12
CA LYS A 26 -6.50 -17.99 3.37
C LYS A 26 -7.56 -17.24 4.16
N CYS A 27 -8.15 -16.24 3.54
CA CYS A 27 -9.15 -15.39 4.16
C CYS A 27 -10.49 -15.51 3.44
N HIS A 28 -11.59 -15.37 4.20
CA HIS A 28 -12.87 -15.08 3.58
C HIS A 28 -12.82 -13.71 2.92
N ARG A 29 -13.44 -13.59 1.73
CA ARG A 29 -13.54 -12.34 0.98
C ARG A 29 -15.00 -12.00 0.71
N TYR A 30 -15.46 -10.93 1.35
CA TYR A 30 -16.79 -10.36 1.16
C TYR A 30 -16.67 -8.85 0.93
N VAL A 31 -16.86 -8.44 -0.33
CA VAL A 31 -16.76 -7.04 -0.78
C VAL A 31 -17.89 -6.73 -1.77
N LEU A 32 -18.07 -5.46 -2.18
CA LEU A 32 -19.22 -4.98 -2.97
C LEU A 32 -19.59 -5.81 -4.21
N HIS A 33 -18.65 -6.55 -4.79
CA HIS A 33 -18.81 -7.31 -6.03
C HIS A 33 -18.45 -8.80 -5.93
N SER A 34 -18.19 -9.30 -4.72
CA SER A 34 -17.80 -10.68 -4.49
C SER A 34 -18.49 -11.19 -3.22
N GLN A 35 -19.31 -12.22 -3.38
CA GLN A 35 -19.92 -12.95 -2.29
C GLN A 35 -19.33 -14.36 -2.29
N ASP A 36 -18.81 -14.78 -1.13
CA ASP A 36 -18.25 -16.13 -0.91
C ASP A 36 -16.98 -16.47 -1.72
N ASP A 37 -16.10 -15.49 -2.01
CA ASP A 37 -14.74 -15.79 -2.49
C ASP A 37 -13.76 -15.97 -1.32
N SER A 38 -12.55 -16.44 -1.65
CA SER A 38 -11.38 -16.38 -0.78
C SER A 38 -10.26 -15.58 -1.41
N CYS A 39 -9.32 -15.11 -0.58
CA CYS A 39 -8.06 -14.58 -1.04
C CYS A 39 -6.93 -14.99 -0.09
N GLU A 40 -5.69 -14.90 -0.56
CA GLU A 40 -4.50 -15.28 0.21
C GLU A 40 -3.66 -14.03 0.51
N GLY A 41 -3.20 -13.90 1.75
CA GLY A 41 -2.30 -12.84 2.16
C GLY A 41 -1.53 -13.14 3.43
N ASP A 42 -0.88 -12.14 4.01
CA ASP A 42 -0.12 -12.31 5.25
C ASP A 42 -1.04 -12.41 6.47
N PHE A 43 -2.20 -11.74 6.40
CA PHE A 43 -3.24 -11.82 7.42
C PHE A 43 -4.61 -11.44 6.84
N CYS A 44 -5.65 -11.84 7.54
CA CYS A 44 -7.04 -11.54 7.24
C CYS A 44 -7.54 -10.32 8.02
N VAL A 45 -8.52 -9.64 7.44
CA VAL A 45 -9.23 -8.53 8.08
C VAL A 45 -10.73 -8.70 7.94
N ILE A 46 -11.47 -8.31 8.98
CA ILE A 46 -12.92 -8.12 8.97
C ILE A 46 -13.24 -6.74 9.53
N GLN A 47 -14.17 -6.04 8.89
CA GLN A 47 -14.69 -4.75 9.35
C GLN A 47 -16.21 -4.81 9.47
N ARG A 48 -16.74 -4.35 10.60
CA ARG A 48 -18.15 -4.01 10.77
C ARG A 48 -18.27 -2.50 10.86
N LYS A 49 -19.02 -1.90 9.94
CA LYS A 49 -19.40 -0.48 10.04
C LYS A 49 -20.71 -0.36 10.81
N ALA A 50 -20.93 0.77 11.47
CA ALA A 50 -22.14 1.00 12.27
C ALA A 50 -23.46 0.77 11.51
N PHE A 51 -23.50 1.06 10.19
CA PHE A 51 -24.74 1.03 9.39
C PHE A 51 -24.63 0.28 8.05
N SER A 52 -23.59 -0.55 7.85
CA SER A 52 -23.40 -1.28 6.58
C SER A 52 -23.15 -2.77 6.76
N ALA A 53 -23.11 -3.50 5.63
CA ALA A 53 -22.62 -4.87 5.60
C ALA A 53 -21.19 -4.96 6.13
N ASN A 54 -20.84 -6.15 6.65
CA ASN A 54 -19.47 -6.48 7.02
C ASN A 54 -18.62 -6.63 5.76
N TYR A 55 -17.37 -6.20 5.85
CA TYR A 55 -16.37 -6.44 4.82
C TYR A 55 -15.30 -7.38 5.32
N GLN A 56 -14.83 -8.27 4.47
CA GLN A 56 -13.77 -9.23 4.78
C GLN A 56 -12.82 -9.32 3.60
N THR A 57 -11.52 -9.32 3.88
CA THR A 57 -10.47 -9.48 2.86
C THR A 57 -9.16 -9.96 3.52
N CYS A 58 -8.12 -10.15 2.71
CA CYS A 58 -6.74 -10.40 3.08
C CYS A 58 -5.89 -9.14 2.84
N ILE A 59 -4.75 -9.08 3.51
CA ILE A 59 -3.74 -8.03 3.33
C ILE A 59 -2.37 -8.69 3.17
N THR A 60 -1.58 -8.22 2.21
CA THR A 60 -0.20 -8.67 1.95
C THR A 60 0.75 -7.49 1.87
N GLY A 61 1.91 -7.60 2.50
CA GLY A 61 2.96 -6.59 2.58
C GLY A 61 3.17 -6.04 4.00
N PRO A 62 2.19 -5.31 4.58
CA PRO A 62 2.39 -4.66 5.87
C PRO A 62 2.43 -5.65 7.03
N LYS A 63 2.95 -5.19 8.16
CA LYS A 63 2.92 -5.95 9.42
C LYS A 63 1.51 -5.92 10.00
N ILE A 64 1.05 -7.07 10.46
CA ILE A 64 -0.19 -7.16 11.24
C ILE A 64 -0.11 -6.27 12.49
N PRO A 65 -1.15 -5.50 12.82
CA PRO A 65 -1.19 -4.73 14.06
C PRO A 65 -1.04 -5.63 15.29
N SER A 66 -0.39 -5.11 16.33
CA SER A 66 -0.18 -5.85 17.60
C SER A 66 -1.47 -6.14 18.37
N THR A 67 -2.52 -5.36 18.11
CA THR A 67 -3.85 -5.55 18.69
C THR A 67 -4.77 -6.18 17.65
N THR A 68 -5.52 -7.19 18.07
CA THR A 68 -6.46 -7.93 17.22
C THR A 68 -7.58 -7.05 16.68
N CYS A 69 -8.25 -6.25 17.52
CA CYS A 69 -9.41 -5.45 17.12
C CYS A 69 -9.28 -4.01 17.56
N PHE A 70 -9.72 -3.09 16.70
CA PHE A 70 -9.80 -1.66 16.97
C PHE A 70 -11.24 -1.18 16.84
N LEU A 71 -11.67 -0.35 17.78
CA LEU A 71 -12.95 0.37 17.74
C LEU A 71 -12.67 1.83 17.45
N ASP A 72 -13.33 2.39 16.45
CA ASP A 72 -13.21 3.80 16.07
C ASP A 72 -14.28 4.70 16.73
N PHE A 73 -14.20 5.99 16.46
CA PHE A 73 -15.09 7.02 17.01
C PHE A 73 -16.54 6.88 16.53
N GLU A 74 -16.78 6.21 15.39
CA GLU A 74 -18.11 6.00 14.81
C GLU A 74 -18.65 4.58 15.12
N ASP A 75 -18.16 3.96 16.21
CA ASP A 75 -18.52 2.61 16.67
C ASP A 75 -18.24 1.48 15.65
N SER A 76 -17.36 1.73 14.69
CA SER A 76 -16.96 0.73 13.71
C SER A 76 -15.76 -0.07 14.21
N VAL A 77 -15.79 -1.37 13.95
CA VAL A 77 -14.79 -2.31 14.46
C VAL A 77 -14.02 -2.91 13.29
N GLN A 78 -12.69 -2.84 13.35
CA GLN A 78 -11.79 -3.51 12.41
C GLN A 78 -10.93 -4.52 13.18
N CYS A 79 -10.99 -5.79 12.78
CA CYS A 79 -10.25 -6.88 13.41
C CYS A 79 -9.34 -7.60 12.43
N PHE A 80 -8.23 -8.12 12.93
CA PHE A 80 -7.16 -8.78 12.19
C PHE A 80 -6.82 -10.13 12.80
N CYS A 81 -6.40 -11.07 11.96
CA CYS A 81 -5.94 -12.38 12.40
C CYS A 81 -5.12 -13.07 11.30
N ASP A 82 -4.22 -13.97 11.66
CA ASP A 82 -3.17 -14.56 10.83
C ASP A 82 -3.30 -16.09 10.69
N THR A 83 -4.53 -16.59 10.77
CA THR A 83 -4.83 -18.03 10.61
C THR A 83 -5.96 -18.23 9.60
N ASP A 84 -6.01 -19.38 8.94
CA ASP A 84 -6.97 -19.59 7.86
C ASP A 84 -8.43 -19.39 8.32
N PHE A 85 -9.18 -18.60 7.54
CA PHE A 85 -10.61 -18.32 7.72
C PHE A 85 -10.98 -17.76 9.11
N CYS A 86 -10.00 -17.14 9.78
CA CYS A 86 -10.16 -16.56 11.11
C CYS A 86 -11.04 -15.30 11.11
N ASN A 87 -11.15 -14.60 9.97
CA ASN A 87 -11.85 -13.34 9.83
C ASN A 87 -13.38 -13.50 9.74
N ASN A 88 -13.96 -14.40 10.52
CA ASN A 88 -15.40 -14.59 10.59
C ASN A 88 -16.08 -13.57 11.54
N SER A 89 -17.41 -13.53 11.52
CA SER A 89 -18.19 -12.55 12.28
C SER A 89 -18.06 -12.67 13.81
N THR A 90 -17.65 -13.83 14.35
CA THR A 90 -17.40 -14.00 15.78
C THR A 90 -16.21 -13.18 16.26
N LEU A 91 -15.23 -12.91 15.39
CA LEU A 91 -14.06 -12.09 15.73
C LEU A 91 -14.45 -10.68 16.18
N LEU A 92 -15.54 -10.13 15.62
CA LEU A 92 -16.10 -8.81 15.96
C LEU A 92 -16.70 -8.72 17.37
N LEU A 93 -16.84 -9.86 18.08
CA LEU A 93 -17.28 -9.93 19.47
C LEU A 93 -16.11 -9.92 20.47
N SER A 94 -14.87 -9.90 19.97
CA SER A 94 -13.66 -9.87 20.79
C SER A 94 -13.47 -8.51 21.46
N ASN A 95 -12.60 -8.47 22.47
CA ASN A 95 -12.18 -7.20 23.06
C ASN A 95 -11.48 -6.33 22.01
N ALA A 96 -11.90 -5.07 21.92
CA ALA A 96 -11.31 -4.09 21.02
C ALA A 96 -10.55 -3.02 21.80
N THR A 97 -9.43 -2.56 21.23
CA THR A 97 -8.75 -1.36 21.70
C THR A 97 -9.43 -0.14 21.08
N ILE A 98 -9.87 0.78 21.92
CA ILE A 98 -10.48 2.03 21.47
C ILE A 98 -9.38 2.92 20.88
N LEU A 99 -9.56 3.33 19.63
CA LEU A 99 -8.66 4.27 18.99
C LEU A 99 -8.76 5.64 19.68
N PRO A 100 -7.64 6.35 19.87
CA PRO A 100 -7.66 7.66 20.50
C PRO A 100 -8.52 8.61 19.68
N ILE A 101 -9.35 9.39 20.38
CA ILE A 101 -10.09 10.51 19.79
C ILE A 101 -9.17 11.72 19.83
N ILE A 102 -8.96 12.33 18.68
CA ILE A 102 -8.15 13.54 18.50
C ILE A 102 -9.01 14.64 17.89
N GLU A 103 -8.54 15.87 18.04
CA GLU A 103 -9.16 17.04 17.40
C GLU A 103 -8.44 17.32 16.08
N CYS A 104 -9.16 17.23 14.96
CA CYS A 104 -8.69 17.61 13.63
C CYS A 104 -9.53 18.77 13.09
N LYS A 105 -9.21 19.28 11.91
CA LYS A 105 -10.06 20.23 11.18
C LYS A 105 -10.99 19.50 10.21
N ASP A 106 -12.21 20.01 10.06
CA ASP A 106 -13.18 19.58 9.05
C ASP A 106 -13.93 20.80 8.47
N VAL A 107 -14.52 20.65 7.28
CA VAL A 107 -15.26 21.71 6.58
C VAL A 107 -16.72 21.69 6.99
N ILE A 108 -17.06 22.51 7.98
CA ILE A 108 -18.44 22.70 8.45
C ILE A 108 -18.95 24.05 7.96
N ALA A 109 -20.02 24.04 7.17
CA ALA A 109 -20.63 25.26 6.60
C ALA A 109 -19.62 26.17 5.88
N LYS A 110 -18.74 25.58 5.05
CA LYS A 110 -17.68 26.26 4.26
C LYS A 110 -16.57 26.91 5.10
N GLN A 111 -16.43 26.54 6.38
CA GLN A 111 -15.36 27.01 7.25
C GLN A 111 -14.65 25.81 7.88
N TYR A 112 -13.33 25.90 8.03
CA TYR A 112 -12.59 24.93 8.82
C TYR A 112 -12.94 25.09 10.29
N ARG A 113 -13.39 24.01 10.92
CA ARG A 113 -13.72 23.95 12.34
C ARG A 113 -13.09 22.71 12.97
N ALA A 114 -12.82 22.79 14.27
CA ALA A 114 -12.41 21.64 15.05
C ALA A 114 -13.52 20.56 15.02
N ALA A 115 -13.11 19.31 14.78
CA ALA A 115 -13.94 18.13 14.77
C ALA A 115 -13.22 16.97 15.44
N ALA A 116 -13.97 16.10 16.12
CA ALA A 116 -13.44 14.92 16.80
C ALA A 116 -13.46 13.72 15.85
N CYS A 117 -12.34 13.03 15.72
CA CYS A 117 -12.18 11.81 14.93
C CYS A 117 -10.93 11.05 15.40
N ASN A 118 -10.59 9.92 14.76
CA ASN A 118 -9.39 9.16 15.14
C ASN A 118 -8.14 9.58 14.37
N LYS A 119 -8.31 10.13 13.15
CA LYS A 119 -7.20 10.56 12.31
C LYS A 119 -7.53 11.85 11.57
N CYS A 120 -6.48 12.63 11.33
CA CYS A 120 -6.54 13.82 10.50
C CYS A 120 -6.13 13.44 9.08
N ILE A 121 -6.84 13.95 8.09
CA ILE A 121 -6.56 13.70 6.68
C ILE A 121 -6.39 15.03 5.97
N TRP A 122 -5.35 15.10 5.15
CA TRP A 122 -5.12 16.18 4.21
C TRP A 122 -4.86 15.59 2.83
N SER A 123 -5.71 15.91 1.87
CA SER A 123 -5.50 15.55 0.47
C SER A 123 -5.48 16.75 -0.45
N LEU A 124 -4.62 16.69 -1.46
CA LEU A 124 -4.44 17.69 -2.50
C LEU A 124 -4.53 16.97 -3.84
N GLU A 125 -5.44 17.37 -4.69
CA GLU A 125 -5.50 16.92 -6.08
C GLU A 125 -5.20 18.10 -7.00
N TYR A 126 -4.34 17.88 -7.97
CA TYR A 126 -3.94 18.91 -8.90
C TYR A 126 -3.81 18.36 -10.32
N LEU A 127 -4.43 19.07 -11.26
CA LEU A 127 -4.30 18.87 -12.69
C LEU A 127 -3.76 20.16 -13.33
N LYS A 128 -2.53 20.09 -13.87
CA LYS A 128 -1.79 21.24 -14.44
C LYS A 128 -2.47 21.85 -15.66
N GLN A 129 -3.07 21.01 -16.48
CA GLN A 129 -3.78 21.38 -17.70
C GLN A 129 -5.05 20.54 -17.76
N ASP A 130 -6.18 21.21 -17.57
CA ASP A 130 -7.46 20.75 -18.09
C ASP A 130 -7.67 21.48 -19.43
N LYS A 131 -8.41 20.92 -20.38
CA LYS A 131 -8.74 21.61 -21.65
C LYS A 131 -9.58 22.87 -21.43
N SER A 132 -10.11 23.07 -20.22
CA SER A 132 -10.54 24.40 -19.80
C SER A 132 -9.31 25.31 -19.77
N LEU A 133 -9.32 26.42 -20.52
CA LEU A 133 -8.24 27.43 -20.53
C LEU A 133 -7.95 28.10 -19.15
N ALA A 134 -8.52 27.56 -18.07
CA ALA A 134 -8.18 27.87 -16.70
C ALA A 134 -7.38 26.70 -16.12
N PRO A 135 -6.18 26.91 -15.53
CA PRO A 135 -5.55 25.85 -14.75
C PRO A 135 -6.56 25.33 -13.74
N SER A 136 -6.85 24.04 -13.76
CA SER A 136 -7.86 23.47 -12.87
C SER A 136 -7.48 23.80 -11.42
N ASP A 137 -8.47 24.23 -10.66
CA ASP A 137 -8.28 24.62 -9.27
C ASP A 137 -7.72 23.42 -8.49
N ARG A 138 -6.57 23.63 -7.85
CA ARG A 138 -6.06 22.74 -6.81
C ARG A 138 -7.21 22.42 -5.86
N THR A 139 -7.62 21.17 -5.80
CA THR A 139 -8.64 20.74 -4.84
C THR A 139 -7.94 20.36 -3.55
N ASP A 140 -8.12 21.20 -2.54
CA ASP A 140 -7.57 20.99 -1.21
C ASP A 140 -8.67 20.51 -0.26
N ARG A 141 -8.46 19.34 0.36
CA ARG A 141 -9.42 18.75 1.31
C ARG A 141 -8.71 18.46 2.62
N VAL A 142 -9.17 19.15 3.64
CA VAL A 142 -8.79 18.96 5.04
C VAL A 142 -10.04 18.43 5.75
N ILE A 143 -9.97 17.16 6.17
CA ILE A 143 -11.12 16.46 6.74
C ILE A 143 -10.72 15.62 7.95
N CYS A 144 -11.70 15.36 8.80
CA CYS A 144 -11.65 14.29 9.78
C CYS A 144 -11.79 12.93 9.07
N SER A 145 -11.09 11.90 9.57
CA SER A 145 -11.22 10.56 9.02
C SER A 145 -12.63 10.01 9.16
N GLN A 146 -13.13 9.40 8.10
CA GLN A 146 -14.37 8.60 8.13
C GLN A 146 -14.06 7.19 8.68
N THR A 147 -15.09 6.46 9.12
CA THR A 147 -15.02 5.04 9.54
C THR A 147 -13.96 4.21 8.79
N ASP A 148 -13.93 4.29 7.47
CA ASP A 148 -13.05 3.46 6.62
C ASP A 148 -11.57 3.80 6.72
N GLU A 149 -11.25 5.03 7.12
CA GLU A 149 -9.90 5.58 7.19
C GLU A 149 -9.37 5.63 8.63
N SER A 150 -10.26 5.53 9.62
CA SER A 150 -9.97 5.57 11.05
C SER A 150 -9.12 4.40 11.51
N GLY A 151 -9.37 3.20 10.99
CA GLY A 151 -8.62 1.99 11.33
C GLY A 151 -7.18 1.95 10.75
N PRO A 152 -6.28 1.06 11.23
CA PRO A 152 -4.91 0.98 10.75
C PRO A 152 -4.76 0.91 9.22
N PHE A 153 -5.68 0.23 8.54
CA PHE A 153 -5.74 0.12 7.08
C PHE A 153 -7.03 0.73 6.55
N ASN A 154 -6.93 1.43 5.43
CA ASN A 154 -8.09 1.97 4.73
C ASN A 154 -8.84 0.84 4.03
N LEU A 155 -10.13 0.65 4.33
CA LEU A 155 -10.98 -0.37 3.70
C LEU A 155 -12.17 0.25 2.91
N GLN A 156 -11.94 1.43 2.31
CA GLN A 156 -12.93 2.08 1.48
C GLN A 156 -12.94 1.54 0.05
N PHE A 157 -13.81 0.57 -0.21
CA PHE A 157 -13.95 -0.08 -1.52
C PHE A 157 -14.88 0.64 -2.50
N THR A 158 -15.65 1.64 -2.04
CA THR A 158 -16.67 2.35 -2.85
C THR A 158 -16.11 3.49 -3.70
N LYS A 159 -14.84 3.87 -3.52
CA LYS A 159 -14.19 4.94 -4.26
C LYS A 159 -13.64 4.44 -5.60
N TYR A 160 -13.54 5.36 -6.56
CA TYR A 160 -12.86 5.10 -7.82
C TYR A 160 -11.40 4.72 -7.60
N MET A 161 -10.87 3.91 -8.52
CA MET A 161 -9.53 3.35 -8.46
C MET A 161 -8.46 4.42 -8.23
N GLU A 162 -8.49 5.53 -8.98
CA GLU A 162 -7.51 6.62 -8.92
C GLU A 162 -7.50 7.31 -7.55
N THR A 163 -8.66 7.41 -6.90
CA THR A 163 -8.76 7.95 -5.53
C THR A 163 -8.20 6.97 -4.50
N ARG A 164 -8.34 5.65 -4.72
CA ARG A 164 -7.85 4.62 -3.80
C ARG A 164 -6.33 4.47 -3.82
N LEU A 165 -5.67 4.76 -4.96
CA LEU A 165 -4.22 4.55 -5.10
C LEU A 165 -3.38 5.23 -4.00
N ALA A 166 -3.68 6.49 -3.67
CA ALA A 166 -2.95 7.23 -2.64
C ALA A 166 -3.43 6.92 -1.21
N THR A 167 -4.73 6.65 -1.04
CA THR A 167 -5.37 6.54 0.28
C THR A 167 -5.17 5.18 0.95
N ASN A 168 -4.73 4.18 0.18
CA ASN A 168 -4.55 2.79 0.63
C ASN A 168 -3.38 2.57 1.58
N PHE A 169 -2.38 3.45 1.56
CA PHE A 169 -1.16 3.26 2.34
C PHE A 169 -1.35 3.66 3.82
N TYR A 170 -0.25 3.89 4.52
CA TYR A 170 -0.20 3.79 5.96
C TYR A 170 -0.51 5.11 6.67
N THR A 171 -0.63 5.02 7.99
CA THR A 171 -0.81 6.16 8.88
C THR A 171 0.56 6.73 9.26
N GLU A 172 0.60 8.01 9.64
CA GLU A 172 1.82 8.78 9.88
C GLU A 172 2.68 8.89 8.62
N ALA A 173 2.05 9.27 7.51
CA ALA A 173 2.74 9.37 6.24
C ALA A 173 2.04 10.35 5.30
N CYS A 174 2.80 10.81 4.32
CA CYS A 174 2.30 11.48 3.13
C CYS A 174 2.75 10.76 1.88
N TYR A 175 1.81 10.58 0.95
CA TYR A 175 2.02 9.92 -0.32
C TYR A 175 1.62 10.87 -1.43
N ASN A 176 2.50 11.03 -2.41
CA ASN A 176 2.20 11.72 -3.65
C ASN A 176 2.18 10.68 -4.77
N VAL A 177 0.99 10.45 -5.32
CA VAL A 177 0.74 9.50 -6.40
C VAL A 177 0.44 10.24 -7.68
N SER A 178 1.10 9.85 -8.76
CA SER A 178 0.87 10.43 -10.08
C SER A 178 0.70 9.32 -11.12
N LEU A 179 -0.33 9.52 -11.95
CA LEU A 179 -0.65 8.70 -13.13
C LEU A 179 -0.42 9.47 -14.43
N HIS A 180 0.13 10.68 -14.38
CA HIS A 180 0.38 11.54 -15.54
C HIS A 180 1.32 12.69 -15.16
N SER A 181 2.13 13.21 -16.10
CA SER A 181 3.04 14.35 -15.86
C SER A 181 2.33 15.64 -15.41
N PHE A 182 1.05 15.75 -15.75
CA PHE A 182 0.15 16.86 -15.42
C PHE A 182 -0.80 16.59 -14.26
N HIS A 183 -0.79 15.40 -13.66
CA HIS A 183 -1.68 15.04 -12.55
C HIS A 183 -0.89 14.54 -11.35
N TYR A 184 -1.22 15.02 -10.17
CA TYR A 184 -0.78 14.38 -8.93
C TYR A 184 -1.85 14.48 -7.84
N SER A 185 -1.86 13.46 -6.98
CA SER A 185 -2.70 13.36 -5.80
C SER A 185 -1.82 13.14 -4.58
N THR A 186 -1.80 14.11 -3.68
CA THR A 186 -1.15 14.00 -2.38
C THR A 186 -2.17 13.59 -1.34
N TYR A 187 -1.84 12.61 -0.50
CA TYR A 187 -2.66 12.16 0.61
C TYR A 187 -1.80 11.96 1.85
N CYS A 188 -2.16 12.67 2.92
CA CYS A 188 -1.53 12.60 4.23
C CYS A 188 -2.52 12.09 5.26
N LYS A 189 -2.10 11.12 6.08
CA LYS A 189 -2.93 10.51 7.13
C LYS A 189 -2.12 10.30 8.40
N CYS A 190 -2.70 10.63 9.54
CA CYS A 190 -1.94 10.84 10.78
C CYS A 190 -2.86 10.95 12.00
N THR A 191 -2.27 10.78 13.18
CA THR A 191 -2.93 10.77 14.49
C THR A 191 -2.61 12.03 15.30
N THR A 192 -2.07 13.07 14.64
CA THR A 192 -1.72 14.33 15.29
C THR A 192 -2.55 15.49 14.74
N LYS A 193 -3.03 16.35 15.64
CA LYS A 193 -3.93 17.48 15.33
C LYS A 193 -3.40 18.48 14.30
N ASN A 194 -2.09 18.65 14.21
CA ASN A 194 -1.45 19.65 13.33
C ASN A 194 -1.33 19.16 11.88
N CYS A 195 -1.72 17.93 11.62
CA CYS A 195 -1.43 17.27 10.37
C CYS A 195 -2.41 17.61 9.24
N ASN A 196 -3.59 18.14 9.56
CA ASN A 196 -4.51 18.69 8.55
C ASN A 196 -4.76 20.18 8.78
N ASP A 197 -3.69 20.94 9.01
CA ASP A 197 -3.77 22.39 9.19
C ASP A 197 -3.58 23.15 7.85
N PRO A 198 -4.64 23.71 7.24
CA PRO A 198 -4.55 24.41 5.95
C PRO A 198 -3.72 25.70 6.00
N GLU A 199 -3.42 26.21 7.21
CA GLU A 199 -2.56 27.40 7.41
C GLU A 199 -1.07 27.04 7.54
N ALA A 200 -0.76 25.75 7.67
CA ALA A 200 0.60 25.22 7.77
C ALA A 200 1.07 24.60 6.44
N PRO A 201 2.35 24.26 6.27
CA PRO A 201 2.79 23.35 5.22
C PRO A 201 2.22 21.94 5.42
N ILE A 202 2.18 21.14 4.34
CA ILE A 202 1.82 19.72 4.48
C ILE A 202 2.69 19.03 5.53
N PRO A 203 2.11 18.11 6.33
CA PRO A 203 2.88 17.28 7.23
C PRO A 203 3.87 16.43 6.42
N TYR A 204 4.97 16.00 7.04
CA TYR A 204 5.94 15.08 6.42
C TYR A 204 6.37 15.46 5.00
N PRO A 205 7.11 16.56 4.82
CA PRO A 205 7.53 17.04 3.50
C PRO A 205 8.21 15.95 2.67
N ILE A 206 7.73 15.74 1.45
CA ILE A 206 8.22 14.66 0.57
C ILE A 206 9.51 15.13 -0.12
N SER A 207 10.55 14.30 -0.07
CA SER A 207 11.82 14.58 -0.75
C SER A 207 11.69 14.55 -2.28
N SER A 208 12.74 14.99 -2.97
CA SER A 208 12.76 15.00 -4.43
C SER A 208 12.70 13.57 -5.02
N PRO A 209 11.93 13.36 -6.10
CA PRO A 209 11.87 12.09 -6.81
C PRO A 209 13.24 11.56 -7.28
N THR A 210 13.41 10.25 -7.23
CA THR A 210 14.66 9.55 -7.57
C THR A 210 14.55 8.72 -8.84
N VAL A 211 13.35 8.30 -9.25
CA VAL A 211 13.12 7.44 -10.42
C VAL A 211 12.08 8.02 -11.36
N SER A 212 12.15 7.61 -12.63
CA SER A 212 11.19 7.89 -13.69
C SER A 212 10.36 6.64 -13.97
N CYS A 213 9.06 6.80 -14.20
CA CYS A 213 8.13 5.68 -14.33
C CYS A 213 7.23 5.87 -15.55
N TYR A 214 6.83 4.76 -16.16
CA TYR A 214 5.74 4.76 -17.13
C TYR A 214 4.41 5.11 -16.44
N THR A 215 3.49 5.68 -17.20
CA THR A 215 2.15 6.06 -16.72
C THR A 215 1.05 5.40 -17.54
N SER A 216 -0.07 5.12 -16.89
CA SER A 216 -1.35 4.73 -17.52
C SER A 216 -2.48 4.92 -16.51
N GLY A 217 -3.67 5.28 -16.97
CA GLY A 217 -4.85 5.47 -16.12
C GLY A 217 -5.40 6.88 -16.05
N TYR A 218 -4.78 7.85 -16.72
CA TYR A 218 -5.21 9.25 -16.61
C TYR A 218 -5.08 10.07 -17.90
N ASP A 219 -4.32 9.63 -18.92
CA ASP A 219 -4.08 10.45 -20.11
C ASP A 219 -5.37 10.80 -20.86
N ALA A 220 -6.33 9.88 -20.95
CA ALA A 220 -7.63 10.17 -21.57
C ALA A 220 -8.45 11.28 -20.87
N LYS A 221 -8.18 11.58 -19.59
CA LYS A 221 -8.79 12.72 -18.87
C LYS A 221 -8.10 14.04 -19.18
N VAL A 222 -6.83 13.98 -19.60
CA VAL A 222 -6.01 15.14 -19.97
C VAL A 222 -6.20 15.47 -21.44
N ASP A 223 -6.11 14.46 -22.31
CA ASP A 223 -6.26 14.57 -23.75
C ASP A 223 -7.25 13.54 -24.32
N ASN A 224 -8.53 13.74 -24.05
CA ASN A 224 -9.59 12.88 -24.59
C ASN A 224 -9.57 12.76 -26.13
N ALA A 225 -9.23 13.83 -26.85
CA ALA A 225 -9.20 13.89 -28.31
C ALA A 225 -8.20 12.91 -28.94
N LYS A 226 -7.13 12.55 -28.21
CA LYS A 226 -6.19 11.48 -28.62
C LYS A 226 -6.88 10.13 -28.75
N TYR A 227 -7.97 9.92 -28.01
CA TYR A 227 -8.68 8.65 -27.89
C TYR A 227 -10.11 8.71 -28.45
N GLU A 228 -10.55 9.84 -29.01
CA GLU A 228 -11.86 9.94 -29.67
C GLU A 228 -11.84 9.25 -31.05
N THR A 229 -12.88 8.46 -31.33
CA THR A 229 -13.13 7.91 -32.67
C THR A 229 -14.60 8.12 -33.04
N ASP A 230 -14.93 7.99 -34.33
CA ASP A 230 -16.29 8.21 -34.82
C ASP A 230 -17.34 7.25 -34.24
N GLY A 231 -16.92 6.13 -33.63
CA GLY A 231 -17.81 5.06 -33.17
C GLY A 231 -17.86 4.82 -31.66
N ASP A 232 -16.82 5.25 -30.92
CA ASP A 232 -16.66 4.90 -29.51
C ASP A 232 -16.24 6.10 -28.64
N PHE A 233 -16.73 6.08 -27.40
CA PHE A 233 -16.36 7.07 -26.39
C PHE A 233 -14.90 6.88 -25.96
N TYR A 234 -14.16 7.99 -25.83
CA TYR A 234 -12.72 7.98 -25.60
C TYR A 234 -12.28 7.15 -24.37
N GLU A 235 -13.10 7.12 -23.32
CA GLU A 235 -12.82 6.33 -22.10
C GLU A 235 -12.87 4.82 -22.36
N ASN A 236 -13.73 4.37 -23.27
CA ASN A 236 -13.84 2.94 -23.59
C ASN A 236 -12.57 2.48 -24.32
N ILE A 237 -12.14 3.25 -25.32
CA ILE A 237 -10.92 2.97 -26.08
C ILE A 237 -9.71 2.95 -25.15
N TYR A 238 -9.59 3.96 -24.29
CA TYR A 238 -8.48 4.03 -23.36
C TYR A 238 -8.49 2.87 -22.35
N ARG A 239 -9.68 2.50 -21.84
CA ARG A 239 -9.85 1.34 -20.96
C ARG A 239 -9.41 0.04 -21.66
N ASP A 240 -9.74 -0.14 -22.94
CA ASP A 240 -9.33 -1.33 -23.68
C ASP A 240 -7.81 -1.41 -23.87
N LEU A 241 -7.13 -0.27 -24.06
CA LEU A 241 -5.67 -0.21 -24.09
C LEU A 241 -5.05 -0.64 -22.76
N MET A 242 -5.60 -0.17 -21.64
CA MET A 242 -5.13 -0.51 -20.28
C MET A 242 -5.34 -1.98 -19.88
N GLN A 243 -6.12 -2.75 -20.64
CA GLN A 243 -6.21 -4.20 -20.44
C GLN A 243 -4.92 -4.92 -20.83
N ASN A 244 -4.11 -4.32 -21.71
CA ASN A 244 -2.78 -4.82 -22.01
C ASN A 244 -1.80 -4.42 -20.89
N GLU A 245 -1.24 -5.39 -20.19
CA GLU A 245 -0.30 -5.19 -19.09
C GLU A 245 0.90 -4.33 -19.49
N SER A 246 1.40 -4.48 -20.73
CA SER A 246 2.56 -3.71 -21.24
C SER A 246 2.19 -2.33 -21.78
N TYR A 247 0.90 -1.96 -21.80
CA TYR A 247 0.48 -0.63 -22.25
C TYR A 247 1.00 0.47 -21.32
N TYR A 248 1.39 1.60 -21.89
CA TYR A 248 1.66 2.84 -21.19
C TYR A 248 1.38 4.02 -22.12
N ASP A 249 1.20 5.20 -21.54
CA ASP A 249 0.95 6.43 -22.27
C ASP A 249 2.26 6.88 -22.95
N GLU A 250 2.38 6.64 -24.26
CA GLU A 250 3.60 6.98 -25.00
C GLU A 250 4.00 8.46 -24.85
N GLY A 251 5.28 8.69 -24.57
CA GLY A 251 5.82 10.05 -24.38
C GLY A 251 5.48 10.70 -23.04
N ILE A 252 4.71 10.02 -22.18
CA ILE A 252 4.31 10.52 -20.87
C ILE A 252 4.99 9.66 -19.79
N GLN A 253 5.57 10.36 -18.82
CA GLN A 253 6.21 9.75 -17.66
C GLN A 253 5.94 10.59 -16.43
N CYS A 254 6.06 9.98 -15.27
CA CYS A 254 6.10 10.69 -14.00
C CYS A 254 7.37 10.34 -13.23
N ARG A 255 7.65 11.05 -12.14
CA ARG A 255 8.81 10.78 -11.29
C ARG A 255 8.39 10.60 -9.84
N GLY A 256 8.94 9.58 -9.17
CA GLY A 256 8.72 9.34 -7.74
C GLY A 256 9.91 8.72 -7.03
N HIS A 257 9.69 8.18 -5.84
CA HIS A 257 10.64 7.27 -5.17
C HIS A 257 10.45 5.83 -5.64
N TYR A 258 9.22 5.49 -6.06
CA TYR A 258 8.81 4.18 -6.51
C TYR A 258 8.00 4.29 -7.79
N CYS A 259 8.09 3.29 -8.64
CA CYS A 259 7.13 3.02 -9.71
C CYS A 259 6.16 1.94 -9.25
N PHE A 260 4.94 1.96 -9.76
CA PHE A 260 3.95 0.92 -9.47
C PHE A 260 3.16 0.49 -10.72
N ILE A 261 2.66 -0.74 -10.64
CA ILE A 261 1.52 -1.24 -11.40
C ILE A 261 0.43 -1.59 -10.37
N ALA A 262 -0.75 -1.01 -10.50
CA ALA A 262 -1.92 -1.30 -9.68
C ALA A 262 -3.01 -1.92 -10.58
N VAL A 263 -3.57 -3.05 -10.15
CA VAL A 263 -4.46 -3.84 -11.01
C VAL A 263 -5.90 -3.73 -10.54
N ASP A 264 -6.76 -3.13 -11.36
CA ASP A 264 -8.20 -3.13 -11.08
C ASP A 264 -8.84 -4.41 -11.64
N LYS A 265 -9.30 -5.27 -10.73
CA LYS A 265 -9.91 -6.57 -11.03
C LYS A 265 -11.44 -6.55 -11.03
N ILE A 266 -12.07 -5.37 -10.94
CA ILE A 266 -13.55 -5.27 -10.93
C ILE A 266 -14.13 -5.57 -12.33
N HIS A 267 -13.34 -5.38 -13.38
CA HIS A 267 -13.72 -5.62 -14.76
C HIS A 267 -13.45 -7.07 -15.21
N GLU A 268 -14.14 -7.53 -16.25
CA GLU A 268 -13.94 -8.87 -16.85
C GLU A 268 -12.47 -9.11 -17.24
N LYS A 269 -11.84 -8.06 -17.79
CA LYS A 269 -10.39 -8.01 -18.01
C LYS A 269 -9.79 -6.98 -17.09
N PRO A 270 -8.70 -7.30 -16.36
CA PRO A 270 -8.09 -6.39 -15.42
C PRO A 270 -7.53 -5.16 -16.12
N LEU A 271 -7.62 -3.99 -15.47
CA LEU A 271 -7.00 -2.76 -15.94
C LEU A 271 -5.70 -2.51 -15.18
N HIS A 272 -4.67 -2.09 -15.90
CA HIS A 272 -3.33 -1.86 -15.34
C HIS A 272 -3.06 -0.36 -15.25
N PHE A 273 -3.15 0.18 -14.03
CA PHE A 273 -2.79 1.54 -13.73
C PHE A 273 -1.30 1.61 -13.42
N LYS A 274 -0.59 2.53 -14.08
CA LYS A 274 0.85 2.71 -13.91
C LYS A 274 1.14 4.12 -13.47
N GLY A 275 2.10 4.26 -12.58
CA GLY A 275 2.52 5.56 -12.13
C GLY A 275 3.69 5.51 -11.18
N CYS A 276 3.82 6.59 -10.43
CA CYS A 276 4.88 6.76 -9.45
C CYS A 276 4.31 7.18 -8.10
N ILE A 277 5.00 6.76 -7.06
CA ILE A 277 4.73 7.12 -5.67
C ILE A 277 5.97 7.82 -5.13
N SER A 278 5.79 9.01 -4.58
CA SER A 278 6.76 9.60 -3.65
C SER A 278 6.15 9.54 -2.26
N ALA A 279 6.93 9.14 -1.27
CA ALA A 279 6.43 8.94 0.08
C ALA A 279 7.38 9.57 1.11
N ASN A 280 6.78 10.05 2.20
CA ASN A 280 7.48 10.29 3.45
C ASN A 280 6.69 9.58 4.56
N GLU A 281 7.26 8.49 5.07
CA GLU A 281 6.58 7.59 5.99
C GLU A 281 7.27 7.64 7.36
N GLN A 282 6.52 7.89 8.42
CA GLN A 282 7.01 7.96 9.81
C GLN A 282 6.50 6.80 10.66
N GLY A 283 5.39 6.16 10.28
CA GLY A 283 4.81 5.02 11.00
C GLY A 283 5.57 3.70 10.85
N ASP A 284 5.04 2.66 11.50
CA ASP A 284 5.66 1.32 11.59
C ASP A 284 5.67 0.55 10.26
N ASN A 285 4.70 0.83 9.39
CA ASN A 285 4.60 0.23 8.06
C ASN A 285 5.22 1.17 7.02
N LYS A 286 5.93 0.56 6.06
CA LYS A 286 6.58 1.23 4.93
C LYS A 286 6.19 0.55 3.63
N ILE A 287 6.21 1.28 2.53
CA ILE A 287 6.06 0.68 1.20
C ILE A 287 7.18 -0.35 1.00
N GLN A 288 6.79 -1.56 0.63
CA GLN A 288 7.72 -2.64 0.29
C GLN A 288 7.79 -2.78 -1.23
N LEU A 289 8.95 -3.20 -1.72
CA LEU A 289 9.12 -3.53 -3.13
C LEU A 289 8.55 -4.92 -3.40
N GLY A 290 8.00 -5.10 -4.60
CA GLY A 290 7.39 -6.34 -5.07
C GLY A 290 5.88 -6.30 -4.95
N TYR A 291 5.29 -7.46 -4.71
CA TYR A 291 3.85 -7.63 -4.60
C TYR A 291 3.33 -7.16 -3.23
N SER A 292 2.24 -6.40 -3.25
CA SER A 292 1.42 -6.15 -2.07
C SER A 292 -0.06 -6.17 -2.44
N PHE A 293 -0.92 -6.49 -1.48
CA PHE A 293 -2.36 -6.51 -1.66
C PHE A 293 -3.01 -5.76 -0.52
N ILE A 294 -3.47 -4.54 -0.78
CA ILE A 294 -3.95 -3.63 0.25
C ILE A 294 -5.20 -2.92 -0.26
N ASN A 295 -6.25 -2.90 0.56
CA ASN A 295 -7.56 -2.36 0.22
C ASN A 295 -8.04 -2.90 -1.14
N GLU A 296 -8.04 -4.22 -1.35
CA GLU A 296 -8.53 -4.87 -2.58
C GLU A 296 -7.81 -4.43 -3.87
N ILE A 297 -6.59 -3.94 -3.76
CA ILE A 297 -5.77 -3.55 -4.92
C ILE A 297 -4.45 -4.31 -4.85
N PRO A 298 -4.15 -5.17 -5.83
CA PRO A 298 -2.82 -5.70 -6.08
C PRO A 298 -1.91 -4.58 -6.60
N TYR A 299 -0.81 -4.36 -5.89
CA TYR A 299 0.27 -3.46 -6.31
C TYR A 299 1.54 -4.26 -6.59
N PHE A 300 2.25 -3.87 -7.63
CA PHE A 300 3.60 -4.32 -7.95
C PHE A 300 4.50 -3.09 -7.94
N ILE A 301 5.35 -2.97 -6.91
CA ILE A 301 6.12 -1.76 -6.63
C ILE A 301 7.60 -2.03 -6.86
N CYS A 302 8.28 -1.15 -7.57
CA CYS A 302 9.70 -1.24 -7.87
C CYS A 302 10.35 0.15 -7.79
N ASN A 303 11.68 0.24 -7.77
CA ASN A 303 12.39 1.49 -7.51
C ASN A 303 13.59 1.74 -8.45
N THR A 304 13.48 1.27 -9.68
CA THR A 304 14.43 1.58 -10.76
C THR A 304 13.69 2.28 -11.91
N ASP A 305 14.41 2.99 -12.77
CA ASP A 305 13.78 3.74 -13.87
C ASP A 305 13.00 2.77 -14.77
N PHE A 306 11.74 3.10 -15.04
CA PHE A 306 10.85 2.40 -15.97
C PHE A 306 10.62 0.91 -15.67
N CYS A 307 10.87 0.50 -14.42
CA CYS A 307 10.69 -0.88 -13.98
C CYS A 307 9.22 -1.36 -14.02
N ASN A 308 8.26 -0.43 -14.09
CA ASN A 308 6.83 -0.73 -14.18
C ASN A 308 6.34 -0.94 -15.63
N TYR A 309 7.21 -1.41 -16.52
CA TYR A 309 6.84 -1.77 -17.90
C TYR A 309 5.81 -2.89 -17.95
N ASP A 310 6.03 -3.96 -17.18
CA ASP A 310 5.11 -5.07 -16.99
C ASP A 310 5.31 -5.68 -15.58
N ILE A 311 4.43 -6.58 -15.16
CA ILE A 311 4.42 -7.16 -13.80
C ILE A 311 5.66 -8.01 -13.57
N ALA A 312 6.10 -8.76 -14.59
CA ALA A 312 7.30 -9.60 -14.52
C ALA A 312 8.54 -8.74 -14.24
N THR A 313 8.74 -7.68 -15.02
CA THR A 313 9.84 -6.72 -14.89
C THR A 313 9.80 -6.05 -13.52
N ALA A 314 8.64 -5.54 -13.09
CA ALA A 314 8.51 -4.87 -11.80
C ALA A 314 8.88 -5.81 -10.64
N THR A 315 8.47 -7.07 -10.72
CA THR A 315 8.78 -8.08 -9.70
C THR A 315 10.24 -8.51 -9.70
N ASP A 316 10.85 -8.66 -10.87
CA ASP A 316 12.28 -8.97 -11.02
C ASP A 316 13.16 -7.85 -10.45
N GLU A 317 12.87 -6.61 -10.81
CA GLU A 317 13.58 -5.43 -10.31
C GLU A 317 13.43 -5.28 -8.79
N ALA A 318 12.22 -5.49 -8.27
CA ALA A 318 11.98 -5.49 -6.82
C ALA A 318 12.81 -6.55 -6.10
N ARG A 319 12.87 -7.78 -6.62
CA ARG A 319 13.69 -8.86 -6.04
C ARG A 319 15.17 -8.53 -6.04
N ASN A 320 15.67 -7.96 -7.14
CA ASN A 320 17.07 -7.56 -7.25
C ASN A 320 17.42 -6.46 -6.24
N ALA A 321 16.55 -5.48 -6.05
CA ALA A 321 16.74 -4.41 -5.06
C ALA A 321 16.75 -4.96 -3.62
N THR A 322 15.80 -5.84 -3.28
CA THR A 322 15.73 -6.46 -1.94
C THR A 322 16.93 -7.35 -1.65
N ALA A 323 17.38 -8.16 -2.62
CA ALA A 323 18.56 -9.02 -2.47
C ALA A 323 19.85 -8.22 -2.22
N VAL A 324 19.99 -7.02 -2.83
CA VAL A 324 21.13 -6.13 -2.58
C VAL A 324 21.11 -5.59 -1.14
N GLN A 325 19.94 -5.24 -0.61
CA GLN A 325 19.80 -4.83 0.79
C GLN A 325 20.11 -5.98 1.75
N ASP A 326 19.62 -7.19 1.46
CA ASP A 326 19.89 -8.38 2.27
C ASP A 326 21.35 -8.83 2.22
N ASN A 327 22.09 -8.60 1.14
CA ASN A 327 23.53 -8.88 1.14
C ASN A 327 24.30 -8.01 2.15
N SER A 328 23.84 -6.79 2.42
CA SER A 328 24.41 -5.96 3.49
C SER A 328 24.11 -6.53 4.89
N SER A 329 22.91 -7.11 5.09
CA SER A 329 22.51 -7.76 6.35
C SER A 329 23.14 -9.16 6.50
N ASN A 330 23.40 -9.85 5.40
CA ASN A 330 24.15 -11.11 5.37
C ASN A 330 25.63 -10.88 5.66
N LEU A 331 26.23 -9.75 5.27
CA LEU A 331 27.59 -9.43 5.68
C LEU A 331 27.69 -9.31 7.20
N SER A 332 26.72 -8.65 7.85
CA SER A 332 26.69 -8.55 9.32
C SER A 332 26.37 -9.89 9.98
N LYS A 333 25.44 -10.69 9.44
CA LYS A 333 25.20 -12.08 9.91
C LYS A 333 26.44 -12.96 9.74
N ASN A 334 27.14 -12.88 8.62
CA ASN A 334 28.37 -13.64 8.38
C ASN A 334 29.46 -13.21 9.36
N ILE A 335 29.61 -11.92 9.67
CA ILE A 335 30.54 -11.46 10.71
C ILE A 335 30.16 -12.06 12.07
N ILE A 336 28.87 -12.07 12.44
CA ILE A 336 28.41 -12.69 13.69
C ILE A 336 28.71 -14.19 13.71
N ILE A 337 28.44 -14.90 12.61
CA ILE A 337 28.74 -16.33 12.48
C ILE A 337 30.24 -16.57 12.59
N PHE A 338 31.08 -15.78 11.91
CA PHE A 338 32.54 -15.89 11.99
C PHE A 338 33.04 -15.63 13.42
N VAL A 339 32.54 -14.59 14.10
CA VAL A 339 32.86 -14.32 15.50
C VAL A 339 32.44 -15.49 16.40
N PHE A 340 31.26 -16.06 16.13
CA PHE A 340 30.77 -17.22 16.89
C PHE A 340 31.67 -18.45 16.67
N ILE A 341 32.02 -18.77 15.41
CA ILE A 341 32.92 -19.88 15.08
C ILE A 341 34.29 -19.68 15.74
N ILE A 342 34.88 -18.48 15.65
CA ILE A 342 36.16 -18.17 16.30
C ILE A 342 36.05 -18.32 17.82
N SER A 343 34.95 -17.87 18.43
CA SER A 343 34.76 -18.02 19.88
C SER A 343 34.59 -19.48 20.31
N VAL A 344 33.95 -20.32 19.49
CA VAL A 344 33.83 -21.75 19.72
C VAL A 344 35.19 -22.43 19.55
N GLU A 345 35.97 -22.09 18.53
CA GLU A 345 37.33 -22.62 18.35
C GLU A 345 38.25 -22.23 19.52
N PHE A 346 38.22 -20.98 19.98
CA PHE A 346 38.95 -20.55 21.17
C PHE A 346 38.55 -21.32 22.43
N LEU A 347 37.24 -21.57 22.61
CA LEU A 347 36.74 -22.39 23.71
C LEU A 347 37.27 -23.83 23.63
N PHE A 348 37.32 -24.41 22.43
CA PHE A 348 37.87 -25.75 22.22
C PHE A 348 39.39 -25.82 22.46
N GLU A 349 40.16 -24.79 22.11
CA GLU A 349 41.59 -24.72 22.42
C GLU A 349 41.86 -24.51 23.91
N THR A 350 40.99 -23.82 24.66
CA THR A 350 41.16 -23.69 26.12
C THR A 350 40.76 -24.92 26.93
N ILE A 351 40.01 -25.86 26.33
CA ILE A 351 39.54 -27.08 27.01
C ILE A 351 40.48 -28.27 26.78
N ASN A 352 41.35 -28.21 25.78
CA ASN A 352 42.41 -29.20 25.53
C ASN A 352 43.76 -28.67 26.01
#